data_AF-A0A165PBQ3-F1
#
_entry.id   AF-A0A165PBQ3-F1
#
_cell.length_a   1.000
_cell.length_b   1.000
_cell.length_c   1.000
_cell.angle_alpha   90.00
_cell.angle_beta   90.00
_cell.angle_gamma   90.00
#
_symmetry.space_group_name_H-M   'P 1'
#
loop_
_entity.id
_entity.type
_entity.pdbx_description
1 polymer ?
#
loop_
_entity_poly.entity_id
_entity_poly.type
_entity_poly.pdbx_seq_one_letter_code
_entity_poly.pdbx_strand_id
1 'polypeptide(L)'
;MTIYYSLTFMLLAAEMATFCILVAPLPYGIRKRFFRFLSESPFIAKLAYGIKISFIFVGVLFVDAFQRMVRVAAEADLAKTSGSGVQDVRSETNFAARRFYAQRNTYLTGFTLFLSLVLTRTFYILLDLIHTQEEYAKLKQDTAKSSRGQVASQDQAKQIEELKKKLAASEEKVKDYNIVKKQAEQNAREYDRLATDFNKINGSVSNKKAD
;
A
#
# COMPACT_ATOMS: atom_id res chain seq x y z
N MET A 1 -22.45 42.02 0.81
CA MET A 1 -21.51 41.40 -0.13
C MET A 1 -22.30 40.79 -1.26
N THR A 2 -21.88 40.95 -2.51
CA THR A 2 -22.58 40.36 -3.64
C THR A 2 -22.57 38.83 -3.56
N ILE A 3 -23.65 38.20 -4.04
CA ILE A 3 -23.93 36.75 -3.87
C ILE A 3 -22.77 35.88 -4.37
N TYR A 4 -22.14 36.28 -5.48
CA TYR A 4 -21.03 35.54 -6.07
C TYR A 4 -19.78 35.49 -5.16
N TYR A 5 -19.44 36.55 -4.43
CA TYR A 5 -18.32 36.49 -3.47
C TYR A 5 -18.62 35.67 -2.21
N SER A 6 -19.90 35.58 -1.82
CA SER A 6 -20.31 34.67 -0.74
C SER A 6 -20.16 33.21 -1.16
N LEU A 7 -20.46 32.92 -2.42
CA LEU A 7 -20.31 31.59 -2.99
C LEU A 7 -18.83 31.20 -3.12
N THR A 8 -17.97 32.11 -3.58
CA THR A 8 -16.51 31.84 -3.61
C THR A 8 -15.94 31.65 -2.20
N PHE A 9 -16.46 32.37 -1.20
CA PHE A 9 -16.05 32.14 0.19
C PHE A 9 -16.45 30.76 0.71
N MET A 10 -17.68 30.31 0.46
CA MET A 10 -18.08 28.94 0.82
C MET A 10 -17.23 27.89 0.10
N LEU A 11 -16.92 28.12 -1.17
CA LEU A 11 -16.06 27.25 -1.95
C LEU A 11 -14.66 27.18 -1.34
N LEU A 12 -14.05 28.33 -1.01
CA LEU A 12 -12.76 28.39 -0.33
C LEU A 12 -12.78 27.63 1.00
N ALA A 13 -13.82 27.82 1.82
CA ALA A 13 -13.95 27.12 3.10
C ALA A 13 -14.04 25.60 2.91
N ALA A 14 -14.79 25.14 1.90
CA ALA A 14 -14.89 23.72 1.56
C ALA A 14 -13.56 23.15 1.04
N GLU A 15 -12.82 23.92 0.22
CA GLU A 15 -11.50 23.54 -0.25
C GLU A 15 -10.49 23.46 0.90
N MET A 16 -10.53 24.40 1.84
CA MET A 16 -9.66 24.36 3.03
C MET A 16 -9.94 23.15 3.89
N ALA A 17 -11.21 22.85 4.17
CA ALA A 17 -11.60 21.67 4.93
C ALA A 17 -11.14 20.38 4.22
N THR A 18 -11.36 20.29 2.90
CA THR A 18 -10.94 19.14 2.09
C THR A 18 -9.43 18.99 2.08
N PHE A 19 -8.68 20.09 1.92
CA PHE A 19 -7.22 20.09 1.95
C PHE A 19 -6.68 19.65 3.31
N CYS A 20 -7.25 20.14 4.42
CA CYS A 20 -6.88 19.70 5.77
C CYS A 20 -7.12 18.20 5.96
N ILE A 21 -8.26 17.68 5.51
CA ILE A 21 -8.57 16.24 5.59
C ILE A 21 -7.57 15.42 4.75
N LEU A 22 -7.20 15.92 3.58
CA LEU A 22 -6.35 15.22 2.63
C LEU A 22 -4.86 15.22 3.03
N VAL A 23 -4.39 16.32 3.63
CA VAL A 23 -3.01 16.46 4.15
C VAL A 23 -2.84 15.79 5.51
N ALA A 24 -3.91 15.63 6.29
CA ALA A 24 -3.84 15.00 7.60
C ALA A 24 -3.06 13.66 7.55
N PRO A 25 -2.18 13.39 8.53
CA PRO A 25 -1.42 12.14 8.64
C PRO A 25 -2.37 10.98 9.00
N LEU A 26 -3.18 10.54 8.03
CA LEU A 26 -4.08 9.41 8.19
C LEU A 26 -3.27 8.09 8.08
N PRO A 27 -3.53 7.12 8.97
CA PRO A 27 -2.89 5.81 8.91
C PRO A 27 -3.26 5.08 7.60
N TYR A 28 -2.31 4.33 7.06
CA TYR A 28 -2.36 3.74 5.71
C TYR A 28 -3.65 2.97 5.39
N GLY A 29 -4.18 2.19 6.35
CA GLY A 29 -5.43 1.45 6.16
C GLY A 29 -6.66 2.35 5.96
N ILE A 30 -6.72 3.48 6.66
CA ILE A 30 -7.82 4.45 6.55
C ILE A 30 -7.69 5.24 5.25
N ARG A 31 -6.47 5.69 4.89
CA ARG A 31 -6.22 6.34 3.60
C ARG A 31 -6.65 5.45 2.44
N LYS A 32 -6.21 4.19 2.44
CA LYS A 32 -6.59 3.23 1.40
C LYS A 32 -8.11 3.07 1.28
N ARG A 33 -8.81 2.92 2.40
CA ARG A 33 -10.27 2.74 2.38
C ARG A 33 -11.00 4.00 1.92
N PHE A 34 -10.56 5.17 2.38
CA PHE A 34 -11.13 6.46 2.01
C PHE A 34 -10.92 6.74 0.53
N PHE A 35 -9.69 6.57 0.01
CA PHE A 35 -9.35 6.81 -1.39
C PHE A 35 -9.86 5.75 -2.35
N ARG A 36 -10.00 4.49 -1.91
CA ARG A 36 -10.67 3.47 -2.72
C ARG A 36 -12.16 3.77 -2.84
N PHE A 37 -12.82 4.14 -1.74
CA PHE A 37 -14.20 4.63 -1.79
C PHE A 37 -14.33 5.90 -2.65
N LEU A 38 -13.34 6.80 -2.57
CA LEU A 38 -13.27 7.99 -3.41
C LEU A 38 -13.10 7.63 -4.89
N SER A 39 -12.17 6.75 -5.24
CA SER A 39 -11.81 6.41 -6.64
C SER A 39 -12.82 5.49 -7.33
N GLU A 40 -13.40 4.54 -6.58
CA GLU A 40 -14.33 3.51 -7.09
C GLU A 40 -15.76 4.07 -7.21
N SER A 41 -16.07 5.20 -6.55
CA SER A 41 -17.37 5.84 -6.62
C SER A 41 -17.53 6.69 -7.89
N PRO A 42 -18.56 6.42 -8.74
CA PRO A 42 -18.84 7.25 -9.92
C PRO A 42 -19.21 8.71 -9.54
N PHE A 43 -19.46 8.97 -8.26
CA PHE A 43 -19.67 10.30 -7.71
C PHE A 43 -18.41 11.17 -7.81
N ILE A 44 -17.21 10.59 -7.72
CA ILE A 44 -15.95 11.33 -7.75
C ILE A 44 -15.59 11.83 -9.14
N ALA A 45 -15.91 11.07 -10.18
CA ALA A 45 -15.68 11.53 -11.55
C ALA A 45 -16.52 12.79 -11.83
N LYS A 46 -17.77 12.80 -11.34
CA LYS A 46 -18.66 13.96 -11.39
C LYS A 46 -18.17 15.11 -10.50
N LEU A 47 -17.66 14.80 -9.31
CA LEU A 47 -17.11 15.80 -8.39
C LEU A 47 -15.85 16.46 -8.96
N ALA A 48 -14.93 15.68 -9.52
CA ALA A 48 -13.73 16.18 -10.18
C ALA A 48 -14.08 17.07 -11.39
N TYR A 49 -15.10 16.69 -12.16
CA TYR A 49 -15.62 17.53 -13.23
C TYR A 49 -16.23 18.84 -12.69
N GLY A 50 -16.98 18.77 -11.59
CA GLY A 50 -17.53 19.95 -10.90
C GLY A 50 -16.45 20.89 -10.36
N ILE A 51 -15.36 20.35 -9.79
CA ILE A 51 -14.19 21.12 -9.35
C ILE A 51 -13.50 21.79 -10.54
N LYS A 52 -13.34 21.11 -11.67
CA LYS A 52 -12.76 21.70 -12.90
C LYS A 52 -13.61 22.85 -13.45
N ILE A 53 -14.93 22.69 -13.49
CA ILE A 53 -15.85 23.77 -13.90
C ILE A 53 -15.77 24.94 -12.93
N SER A 54 -15.79 24.65 -11.63
CA SER A 54 -15.68 25.67 -10.59
C SER A 54 -14.37 26.45 -10.68
N PHE A 55 -13.26 25.77 -11.01
CA PHE A 55 -11.97 26.41 -11.22
C PHE A 55 -12.00 27.44 -12.36
N ILE A 56 -12.59 27.09 -13.51
CA ILE A 56 -12.74 28.03 -14.63
C ILE A 56 -13.59 29.24 -14.21
N PHE A 57 -14.70 28.98 -13.51
CA PHE A 57 -15.61 30.03 -13.04
C PHE A 57 -14.93 31.00 -12.06
N VAL A 58 -14.21 30.48 -11.07
CA VAL A 58 -13.43 31.29 -10.13
C VAL A 58 -12.30 32.01 -10.88
N GLY A 59 -11.74 31.40 -11.94
CA GLY A 59 -10.74 32.01 -12.82
C GLY A 59 -11.26 33.28 -13.48
N VAL A 60 -12.45 33.21 -14.07
CA VAL A 60 -13.12 34.37 -14.68
C VAL A 60 -13.43 35.43 -13.63
N LEU A 61 -13.95 35.06 -12.46
CA LEU A 61 -14.23 35.99 -11.37
C LEU A 61 -12.96 36.66 -10.82
N PHE A 62 -11.83 35.94 -10.80
CA PHE A 62 -10.55 36.49 -10.41
C PHE A 62 -10.07 37.53 -11.41
N VAL A 63 -10.17 37.27 -12.71
CA VAL A 63 -9.80 38.25 -13.75
C VAL A 63 -10.69 39.49 -13.67
N ASP A 64 -12.01 39.33 -13.50
CA ASP A 64 -12.95 40.45 -13.29
C ASP A 64 -12.60 41.26 -12.04
N ALA A 65 -12.39 40.58 -10.89
CA ALA A 65 -12.02 41.24 -9.64
C ALA A 65 -10.66 41.95 -9.74
N PHE A 66 -9.69 41.35 -10.42
CA PHE A 66 -8.36 41.92 -10.65
C PHE A 66 -8.44 43.16 -11.55
N GLN A 67 -9.16 43.09 -12.67
CA GLN A 67 -9.37 44.24 -13.55
C GLN A 67 -10.08 45.39 -12.81
N ARG A 68 -11.11 45.08 -12.02
CA ARG A 68 -11.80 46.05 -11.17
C ARG A 68 -10.87 46.66 -10.13
N MET A 69 -10.02 45.85 -9.49
CA MET A 69 -9.05 46.33 -8.50
C MET A 69 -8.01 47.27 -9.14
N VAL A 70 -7.45 46.90 -10.30
CA VAL A 70 -6.49 47.75 -11.03
C VAL A 70 -7.14 49.06 -11.45
N ARG A 71 -8.37 49.02 -11.97
CA ARG A 71 -9.13 50.23 -12.33
C ARG A 71 -9.38 51.14 -11.12
N VAL A 72 -9.85 50.59 -10.00
CA VAL A 72 -10.09 51.36 -8.77
C VAL A 72 -8.79 51.91 -8.20
N ALA A 73 -7.67 51.18 -8.32
CA ALA A 73 -6.36 51.68 -7.92
C ALA A 73 -5.89 52.85 -8.80
N ALA A 74 -6.03 52.74 -10.12
CA ALA A 74 -5.68 53.81 -11.06
C ALA A 74 -6.55 55.07 -10.84
N GLU A 75 -7.86 54.90 -10.66
CA GLU A 75 -8.77 56.01 -10.31
C GLU A 75 -8.36 56.67 -8.97
N ALA A 76 -7.80 55.91 -8.01
CA ALA A 76 -7.29 56.44 -6.74
C ALA A 76 -6.07 57.33 -6.93
N ASP A 77 -5.13 56.88 -7.76
CA ASP A 77 -3.85 57.56 -7.97
C ASP A 77 -4.03 58.81 -8.84
N LEU A 78 -4.92 58.75 -9.83
CA LEU A 78 -5.38 59.92 -10.59
C LEU A 78 -6.03 60.96 -9.67
N ALA A 79 -6.92 60.54 -8.76
CA ALA A 79 -7.56 61.46 -7.81
C ALA A 79 -6.56 62.16 -6.88
N LYS A 80 -5.48 61.47 -6.47
CA LYS A 80 -4.38 62.05 -5.68
C LYS A 80 -3.48 63.00 -6.47
N THR A 81 -3.27 62.72 -7.76
CA THR A 81 -2.34 63.48 -8.62
C THR A 81 -3.02 64.72 -9.25
N SER A 82 -4.34 64.70 -9.43
CA SER A 82 -5.08 65.73 -10.17
C SER A 82 -5.37 67.02 -9.40
N GLY A 83 -5.01 67.14 -8.12
CA GLY A 83 -5.04 68.40 -7.36
C GLY A 83 -6.37 69.17 -7.36
N SER A 84 -7.50 68.54 -7.67
CA SER A 84 -8.79 69.25 -7.80
C SER A 84 -9.39 69.47 -6.40
N GLY A 85 -9.12 70.65 -5.87
CA GLY A 85 -9.37 71.07 -4.50
C GLY A 85 -10.84 71.33 -4.15
N VAL A 86 -11.67 70.29 -4.18
CA VAL A 86 -12.85 70.12 -3.28
C VAL A 86 -13.11 68.60 -3.13
N GLN A 87 -12.16 67.84 -2.57
CA GLN A 87 -12.49 66.49 -2.12
C GLN A 87 -13.16 66.58 -0.75
N ASP A 88 -14.49 66.60 -0.79
CA ASP A 88 -15.34 66.33 0.38
C ASP A 88 -14.78 65.09 1.10
N VAL A 89 -14.55 65.16 2.42
CA VAL A 89 -14.06 64.04 3.26
C VAL A 89 -14.90 62.78 3.04
N ARG A 90 -16.17 62.98 2.66
CA ARG A 90 -17.13 61.96 2.27
C ARG A 90 -16.75 61.23 0.96
N SER A 91 -16.16 61.92 -0.02
CA SER A 91 -15.69 61.35 -1.28
C SER A 91 -14.42 60.51 -1.10
N GLU A 92 -13.47 60.96 -0.27
CA GLU A 92 -12.25 60.22 0.04
C GLU A 92 -12.56 58.93 0.82
N THR A 93 -13.43 59.00 1.83
CA THR A 93 -13.85 57.81 2.60
C THR A 93 -14.60 56.79 1.73
N ASN A 94 -15.44 57.24 0.80
CA ASN A 94 -16.08 56.36 -0.18
C ASN A 94 -15.06 55.70 -1.14
N PHE A 95 -14.04 56.43 -1.55
CA PHE A 95 -13.00 55.91 -2.45
C PHE A 95 -12.11 54.88 -1.74
N ALA A 96 -11.68 55.18 -0.52
CA ALA A 96 -10.93 54.25 0.31
C ALA A 96 -11.71 52.96 0.55
N ALA A 97 -13.01 53.05 0.87
CA ALA A 97 -13.87 51.88 1.05
C ALA A 97 -13.93 51.01 -0.21
N ARG A 98 -14.14 51.60 -1.40
CA ARG A 98 -14.16 50.87 -2.69
C ARG A 98 -12.85 50.12 -2.96
N ARG A 99 -11.71 50.74 -2.65
CA ARG A 99 -10.40 50.11 -2.77
C ARG A 99 -10.24 48.90 -1.85
N PHE A 100 -10.63 49.00 -0.58
CA PHE A 100 -10.59 47.87 0.35
C PHE A 100 -11.50 46.71 -0.10
N TYR A 101 -12.69 47.02 -0.61
CA TYR A 101 -13.59 46.00 -1.15
C TYR A 101 -13.00 45.30 -2.38
N ALA A 102 -12.46 46.05 -3.34
CA ALA A 102 -11.85 45.46 -4.53
C ALA A 102 -10.62 44.60 -4.16
N GLN A 103 -9.77 45.07 -3.25
CA GLN A 103 -8.58 44.35 -2.80
C GLN A 103 -8.93 43.03 -2.09
N ARG A 104 -9.87 43.06 -1.13
CA ARG A 104 -10.33 41.84 -0.44
C ARG A 104 -10.91 40.83 -1.42
N ASN A 105 -11.71 41.29 -2.37
CA ASN A 105 -12.39 40.41 -3.32
C ASN A 105 -11.39 39.72 -4.25
N THR A 106 -10.38 40.46 -4.75
CA THR A 106 -9.28 39.88 -5.54
C THR A 106 -8.52 38.83 -4.75
N TYR A 107 -8.17 39.12 -3.49
CA TYR A 107 -7.50 38.13 -2.63
C TYR A 107 -8.36 36.91 -2.35
N LEU A 108 -9.65 37.09 -2.06
CA LEU A 108 -10.58 35.98 -1.85
C LEU A 108 -10.61 35.05 -3.07
N THR A 109 -10.80 35.59 -4.27
CA THR A 109 -10.80 34.81 -5.51
C THR A 109 -9.42 34.21 -5.83
N GLY A 110 -8.33 34.92 -5.52
CA GLY A 110 -6.97 34.45 -5.78
C GLY A 110 -6.55 33.30 -4.86
N PHE A 111 -6.86 33.39 -3.57
CA PHE A 111 -6.60 32.29 -2.63
C PHE A 111 -7.43 31.05 -2.98
N THR A 112 -8.67 31.24 -3.44
CA THR A 112 -9.51 30.14 -3.90
C THR A 112 -8.85 29.42 -5.07
N LEU A 113 -8.44 30.14 -6.12
CA LEU A 113 -7.72 29.54 -7.26
C LEU A 113 -6.44 28.81 -6.87
N PHE A 114 -5.64 29.44 -6.02
CA PHE A 114 -4.40 28.85 -5.55
C PHE A 114 -4.67 27.54 -4.82
N LEU A 115 -5.64 27.54 -3.91
CA LEU A 115 -6.01 26.37 -3.14
C LEU A 115 -6.60 25.26 -4.02
N SER A 116 -7.46 25.60 -4.99
CA SER A 116 -7.97 24.64 -5.99
C SER A 116 -6.83 23.93 -6.74
N LEU A 117 -5.80 24.67 -7.14
CA LEU A 117 -4.65 24.13 -7.88
C LEU A 117 -3.83 23.18 -6.99
N VAL A 118 -3.50 23.63 -5.77
CA VAL A 118 -2.78 22.81 -4.79
C VAL A 118 -3.56 21.54 -4.49
N LEU A 119 -4.86 21.64 -4.22
CA LEU A 119 -5.73 20.51 -3.92
C LEU A 119 -5.74 19.50 -5.08
N THR A 120 -5.88 19.98 -6.32
CA THR A 120 -5.82 19.12 -7.51
C THR A 120 -4.49 18.37 -7.59
N ARG A 121 -3.36 19.07 -7.41
CA ARG A 121 -2.03 18.45 -7.44
C ARG A 121 -1.84 17.45 -6.31
N THR A 122 -2.23 17.78 -5.08
CA THR A 122 -2.10 16.89 -3.92
C THR A 122 -2.97 15.64 -4.10
N PHE A 123 -4.18 15.77 -4.66
CA PHE A 123 -5.05 14.63 -4.94
C PHE A 123 -4.39 13.61 -5.87
N TYR A 124 -3.79 14.05 -6.99
CA TYR A 124 -3.08 13.16 -7.91
C TYR A 124 -1.84 12.51 -7.28
N ILE A 125 -1.03 13.28 -6.55
CA ILE A 125 0.14 12.74 -5.84
C ILE A 125 -0.28 11.65 -4.86
N LEU A 126 -1.40 11.85 -4.15
CA LEU A 126 -1.88 10.88 -3.18
C LEU A 126 -2.41 9.60 -3.85
N LEU A 127 -3.09 9.72 -5.01
CA LEU A 127 -3.45 8.55 -5.81
C LEU A 127 -2.23 7.77 -6.29
N ASP A 128 -1.24 8.46 -6.84
CA ASP A 128 0.01 7.83 -7.29
C ASP A 128 0.74 7.15 -6.13
N LEU A 129 0.77 7.79 -4.96
CA LEU A 129 1.36 7.21 -3.75
C LEU A 129 0.65 5.91 -3.35
N ILE A 130 -0.68 5.87 -3.40
CA ILE A 130 -1.46 4.67 -3.08
C ILE A 130 -1.20 3.56 -4.09
N HIS A 131 -1.24 3.85 -5.39
CA HIS A 131 -0.94 2.86 -6.43
C HIS A 131 0.47 2.29 -6.26
N THR A 132 1.46 3.15 -6.04
CA THR A 132 2.85 2.75 -5.76
C THR A 132 2.94 1.84 -4.54
N GLN A 133 2.22 2.17 -3.46
CA GLN A 133 2.19 1.36 -2.25
C GLN A 133 1.49 0.01 -2.45
N GLU A 134 0.45 -0.06 -3.29
CA GLU A 134 -0.21 -1.31 -3.64
C GLU A 134 0.67 -2.23 -4.48
N GLU A 135 1.38 -1.67 -5.47
CA GLU A 135 2.38 -2.41 -6.25
C GLU A 135 3.49 -2.93 -5.35
N TYR A 136 4.05 -2.09 -4.47
CA TYR A 136 5.05 -2.52 -3.50
C TYR A 136 4.55 -3.64 -2.58
N ALA A 137 3.31 -3.57 -2.12
CA ALA A 137 2.71 -4.60 -1.28
C ALA A 137 2.53 -5.94 -2.05
N LYS A 138 2.11 -5.87 -3.32
CA LYS A 138 2.01 -7.04 -4.21
C LYS A 138 3.38 -7.66 -4.46
N LEU A 139 4.37 -6.85 -4.86
CA LEU A 139 5.74 -7.30 -5.10
C LEU A 139 6.38 -7.94 -3.85
N LYS A 140 6.13 -7.37 -2.66
CA LYS A 140 6.59 -7.95 -1.39
C LYS A 140 5.91 -9.29 -1.12
N GLN A 141 4.61 -9.41 -1.39
CA GLN A 141 3.87 -10.65 -1.21
C GLN A 141 4.33 -11.73 -2.21
N ASP A 142 4.57 -11.36 -3.46
CA ASP A 142 5.02 -12.27 -4.51
C ASP A 142 6.47 -12.72 -4.27
N THR A 143 7.35 -11.80 -3.83
CA THR A 143 8.69 -12.14 -3.34
C THR A 143 8.62 -13.09 -2.14
N ALA A 144 7.72 -12.85 -1.18
CA ALA A 144 7.54 -13.73 -0.01
C ALA A 144 6.97 -15.11 -0.39
N LYS A 145 6.09 -15.18 -1.40
CA LYS A 145 5.57 -16.45 -1.94
C LYS A 145 6.62 -17.21 -2.75
N SER A 146 7.44 -16.52 -3.54
CA SER A 146 8.53 -17.15 -4.31
C SER A 146 9.64 -17.66 -3.38
N SER A 147 10.07 -16.85 -2.39
CA SER A 147 11.07 -17.27 -1.40
C SER A 147 10.60 -18.39 -0.47
N ARG A 148 9.30 -18.49 -0.16
CA ARG A 148 8.75 -19.54 0.71
C ARG A 148 8.22 -20.77 -0.04
N GLY A 149 7.79 -20.63 -1.30
CA GLY A 149 7.18 -21.70 -2.09
C GLY A 149 8.13 -22.41 -3.05
N GLN A 150 9.13 -21.70 -3.60
CA GLN A 150 9.99 -22.25 -4.65
C GLN A 150 11.22 -22.98 -4.08
N VAL A 151 11.77 -22.47 -2.96
CA VAL A 151 12.92 -23.11 -2.28
C VAL A 151 12.48 -24.29 -1.41
N ALA A 152 11.31 -24.21 -0.75
CA ALA A 152 10.85 -25.30 0.11
C ALA A 152 10.32 -26.51 -0.67
N SER A 153 9.55 -26.30 -1.75
CA SER A 153 8.82 -27.41 -2.38
C SER A 153 9.67 -28.32 -3.27
N GLN A 154 10.68 -27.78 -3.96
CA GLN A 154 11.49 -28.57 -4.90
C GLN A 154 12.61 -29.35 -4.19
N ASP A 155 13.27 -28.72 -3.20
CA ASP A 155 14.32 -29.38 -2.43
C ASP A 155 13.75 -30.36 -1.41
N GLN A 156 12.62 -30.06 -0.75
CA GLN A 156 11.97 -31.04 0.14
C GLN A 156 11.44 -32.25 -0.64
N ALA A 157 10.87 -32.07 -1.83
CA ALA A 157 10.38 -33.20 -2.61
C ALA A 157 11.51 -34.16 -3.02
N LYS A 158 12.65 -33.62 -3.48
CA LYS A 158 13.84 -34.42 -3.82
C LYS A 158 14.44 -35.11 -2.60
N GLN A 159 14.54 -34.41 -1.46
CA GLN A 159 15.04 -35.00 -0.22
C GLN A 159 14.11 -36.10 0.31
N ILE A 160 12.80 -35.91 0.23
CA ILE A 160 11.80 -36.94 0.62
C ILE A 160 11.92 -38.17 -0.27
N GLU A 161 12.10 -38.00 -1.58
CA GLU A 161 12.27 -39.13 -2.50
C GLU A 161 13.59 -39.89 -2.27
N GLU A 162 14.69 -39.16 -2.06
CA GLU A 162 15.99 -39.76 -1.74
C GLU A 162 15.97 -40.49 -0.39
N LEU A 163 15.35 -39.89 0.63
CA LEU A 163 15.18 -40.51 1.96
C LEU A 163 14.31 -41.76 1.88
N LYS A 164 13.21 -41.76 1.11
CA LYS A 164 12.38 -42.95 0.88
C LYS A 164 13.18 -44.07 0.20
N LYS A 165 13.99 -43.74 -0.79
CA LYS A 165 14.85 -44.72 -1.49
C LYS A 165 15.91 -45.31 -0.56
N LYS A 166 16.54 -44.49 0.29
CA LYS A 166 17.49 -44.95 1.32
C LYS A 166 16.80 -45.82 2.38
N LEU A 167 15.59 -45.47 2.79
CA LEU A 167 14.81 -46.25 3.76
C LEU A 167 14.49 -47.65 3.20
N ALA A 168 13.97 -47.72 1.97
CA ALA A 168 13.67 -48.99 1.30
C ALA A 168 14.93 -49.87 1.14
N ALA A 169 16.05 -49.28 0.71
CA ALA A 169 17.32 -50.01 0.60
C ALA A 169 17.86 -50.49 1.95
N SER A 170 17.61 -49.75 3.05
CA SER A 170 17.98 -50.18 4.39
C SER A 170 17.07 -51.30 4.90
N GLU A 171 15.78 -51.25 4.61
CA GLU A 171 14.82 -52.30 4.98
C GLU A 171 15.10 -53.62 4.26
N GLU A 172 15.47 -53.59 2.98
CA GLU A 172 15.91 -54.77 2.24
C GLU A 172 17.15 -55.40 2.87
N LYS A 173 18.17 -54.61 3.20
CA LYS A 173 19.37 -55.11 3.89
C LYS A 173 19.06 -55.73 5.25
N VAL A 174 18.10 -55.18 5.99
CA VAL A 174 17.65 -55.76 7.27
C VAL A 174 16.93 -57.09 7.06
N LYS A 175 16.11 -57.21 6.00
CA LYS A 175 15.47 -58.49 5.64
C LYS A 175 16.51 -59.54 5.25
N ASP A 176 17.47 -59.18 4.41
CA ASP A 176 18.56 -60.08 4.01
C ASP A 176 19.40 -60.51 5.21
N TYR A 177 19.74 -59.56 6.10
CA TYR A 177 20.44 -59.86 7.34
C TYR A 177 19.67 -60.86 8.23
N ASN A 178 18.36 -60.67 8.36
CA ASN A 178 17.51 -61.59 9.13
C ASN A 178 17.41 -62.98 8.48
N ILE A 179 17.36 -63.05 7.15
CA ILE A 179 17.35 -64.32 6.40
C ILE A 179 18.68 -65.04 6.61
N VAL A 180 19.81 -64.36 6.44
CA VAL A 180 21.16 -64.94 6.65
C VAL A 180 21.33 -65.39 8.10
N LYS A 181 20.88 -64.58 9.07
CA LYS A 181 20.90 -64.96 10.48
C LYS A 181 20.10 -66.24 10.73
N LYS A 182 18.90 -66.36 10.17
CA LYS A 182 18.07 -67.56 10.29
C LYS A 182 18.71 -68.77 9.63
N GLN A 183 19.33 -68.60 8.46
CA GLN A 183 20.08 -69.67 7.79
C GLN A 183 21.29 -70.12 8.61
N ALA A 184 22.04 -69.19 9.20
CA ALA A 184 23.18 -69.50 10.07
C ALA A 184 22.75 -70.26 11.33
N GLU A 185 21.65 -69.85 11.97
CA GLU A 185 21.07 -70.55 13.12
C GLU A 185 20.58 -71.96 12.76
N GLN A 186 19.97 -72.15 11.59
CA GLN A 186 19.57 -73.47 11.10
C GLN A 186 20.77 -74.37 10.80
N ASN A 187 21.79 -73.84 10.13
CA ASN A 187 23.03 -74.59 9.86
C ASN A 187 23.72 -75.00 11.17
N ALA A 188 23.84 -74.09 12.14
CA ALA A 188 24.44 -74.39 13.43
C ALA A 188 23.72 -75.56 14.14
N ARG A 189 22.38 -75.56 14.12
CA ARG A 189 21.57 -76.66 14.68
C ARG A 189 21.81 -78.00 13.97
N GLU A 190 21.95 -77.99 12.64
CA GLU A 190 22.25 -79.20 11.88
C GLU A 190 23.66 -79.71 12.15
N TYR A 191 24.66 -78.82 12.29
CA TYR A 191 26.01 -79.21 12.72
C TYR A 191 26.01 -79.82 14.13
N ASP A 192 25.30 -79.24 15.08
CA ASP A 192 25.17 -79.78 16.45
C ASP A 192 24.49 -81.16 16.45
N ARG A 193 23.45 -81.33 15.61
CA ARG A 193 22.76 -82.60 15.43
C ARG A 193 23.68 -83.66 14.80
N LEU A 194 24.39 -83.33 13.72
CA LEU A 194 25.34 -84.23 13.07
C LEU A 194 26.48 -84.61 14.02
N ALA A 195 27.01 -83.67 14.80
CA ALA A 195 28.02 -83.94 15.80
C ALA A 195 27.49 -84.89 16.89
N THR A 196 26.25 -84.69 17.34
CA THR A 196 25.59 -85.58 18.30
C THR A 196 25.41 -86.99 17.72
N ASP A 197 24.97 -87.12 16.47
CA ASP A 197 24.76 -88.41 15.82
C ASP A 197 26.09 -89.11 15.48
N PHE A 198 27.13 -88.36 15.08
CA PHE A 198 28.49 -88.88 14.89
C PHE A 198 29.10 -89.39 16.20
N ASN A 199 28.91 -88.67 17.31
CA ASN A 199 29.33 -89.10 18.64
C ASN A 199 28.58 -90.36 19.11
N LYS A 200 27.31 -90.52 18.76
CA LYS A 200 26.54 -91.75 19.03
C LYS A 200 27.06 -92.95 18.22
N ILE A 201 27.36 -92.76 16.94
CA ILE A 201 27.82 -93.85 16.04
C ILE A 201 29.26 -94.28 16.37
N ASN A 202 30.16 -93.35 16.67
CA ASN A 202 31.56 -93.65 17.01
C ASN A 202 31.79 -94.05 18.48
N GLY A 203 30.73 -94.26 19.26
CA GLY A 203 30.83 -94.81 20.62
C GLY A 203 31.46 -93.88 21.67
N SER A 204 31.62 -92.59 21.40
CA SER A 204 32.19 -91.61 22.34
C SER A 204 31.14 -90.97 23.25
N VAL A 205 30.15 -91.75 23.71
CA VAL A 205 29.16 -91.27 24.69
C VAL A 205 29.81 -91.32 26.09
N SER A 206 30.55 -90.27 26.44
CA SER A 206 30.97 -90.05 27.84
C SER A 206 29.73 -89.74 28.68
N ASN A 207 29.31 -90.72 29.49
CA ASN A 207 28.26 -90.54 30.48
C ASN A 207 28.84 -89.85 31.71
N LYS A 208 28.89 -88.50 31.71
CA LYS A 208 29.38 -87.69 32.84
C LYS A 208 28.53 -87.77 34.13
N LYS A 209 27.61 -88.74 34.24
CA LYS A 209 26.89 -89.05 35.48
C LYS A 209 27.40 -90.33 36.16
N ALA A 210 28.43 -90.97 35.61
CA ALA A 210 29.03 -92.19 36.14
C ALA A 210 30.57 -92.09 36.26
N ASP A 211 31.11 -90.89 36.42
CA ASP A 211 32.51 -90.61 36.80
C ASP A 211 32.51 -89.55 37.91
#